data_AF-A0A089L531-F1
#
_entry.id   AF-A0A089L531-F1
#
_cell.length_a   1.000
_cell.length_b   1.000
_cell.length_c   1.000
_cell.angle_alpha   90.00
_cell.angle_beta   90.00
_cell.angle_gamma   90.00
#
_symmetry.space_group_name_H-M   'P 1'
#
loop_
_entity.id
_entity.type
_entity.pdbx_description
1 polymer ?
#
loop_
_entity_poly.entity_id
_entity_poly.type
_entity_poly.pdbx_seq_one_letter_code
_entity_poly.pdbx_strand_id
1 'polypeptide(L)'
;MHLRSLKKTRKDVSLYDPIGTDKEGNEITLIDILSSEADDVIKEVDLKIEKSKIYRNLDILDEREKEVVVGRFGLDTGGEERTQREIAKDLGISRSYVSRMSCFLFFKLIFEQVLIYEYNVLEIPLLTS
;
A
#
# COMPACT_ATOMS: atom_id res chain seq x y z
N MET A 1 25.91 -44.16 -8.00
CA MET A 1 25.74 -42.69 -8.17
C MET A 1 25.26 -42.03 -6.86
N HIS A 2 26.01 -42.11 -5.75
CA HIS A 2 25.60 -41.48 -4.47
C HIS A 2 26.40 -40.21 -4.13
N LEU A 3 27.67 -40.14 -4.53
CA LEU A 3 28.59 -39.05 -4.15
C LEU A 3 28.36 -37.72 -4.88
N ARG A 4 27.72 -37.70 -6.06
CA ARG A 4 27.45 -36.44 -6.79
C ARG A 4 26.22 -35.67 -6.28
N SER A 5 25.32 -36.33 -5.54
CA SER A 5 24.13 -35.71 -4.94
C SER A 5 24.49 -34.81 -3.74
N LEU A 6 25.45 -35.25 -2.92
CA LEU A 6 25.86 -34.57 -1.68
C LEU A 6 26.61 -33.25 -1.89
N LYS A 7 26.97 -32.88 -3.13
CA LYS A 7 27.64 -31.60 -3.42
C LYS A 7 26.67 -30.42 -3.31
N LYS A 8 25.35 -30.64 -3.42
CA LYS A 8 24.31 -29.61 -3.23
C LYS A 8 24.02 -29.34 -1.76
N THR A 9 24.11 -30.35 -0.90
CA THR A 9 23.80 -30.32 0.55
C THR A 9 24.96 -29.76 1.40
N ARG A 10 26.11 -29.48 0.80
CA ARG A 10 27.35 -29.10 1.51
C ARG A 10 27.33 -27.68 2.10
N LYS A 11 26.26 -26.92 1.87
CA LYS A 11 26.05 -25.56 2.36
C LYS A 11 24.83 -25.44 3.28
N ASP A 12 24.17 -26.55 3.58
CA ASP A 12 22.99 -26.54 4.45
C ASP A 12 23.48 -26.42 5.90
N VAL A 13 23.07 -25.34 6.57
CA VAL A 13 23.36 -25.06 7.98
C VAL A 13 22.07 -25.18 8.78
N SER A 14 22.13 -25.77 9.97
CA SER A 14 20.95 -25.88 10.82
C SER A 14 20.66 -24.53 11.47
N LEU A 15 19.38 -24.15 11.49
CA LEU A 15 18.93 -22.89 12.10
C LEU A 15 19.11 -22.85 13.61
N TYR A 16 19.24 -24.02 14.23
CA TYR A 16 19.46 -24.19 15.67
C TYR A 16 20.94 -24.33 16.03
N ASP A 17 21.85 -24.27 15.05
CA ASP A 17 23.28 -24.34 15.36
C ASP A 17 23.70 -23.07 16.09
N PRO A 18 24.46 -23.20 17.21
CA PRO A 18 24.98 -22.05 17.93
C PRO A 18 26.08 -21.39 17.10
N ILE A 19 25.96 -20.08 16.91
CA ILE A 19 26.87 -19.27 16.09
C ILE A 19 27.79 -18.37 16.91
N GLY A 20 27.52 -18.21 18.20
CA GLY A 20 28.33 -17.42 19.12
C GLY A 20 27.80 -17.44 20.54
N THR A 21 28.49 -16.73 21.44
CA THR A 21 28.09 -16.52 22.84
C THR A 21 27.94 -15.03 23.10
N ASP A 22 26.88 -14.64 23.82
CA ASP A 22 26.73 -13.27 24.29
C ASP A 22 27.69 -12.98 25.47
N LYS A 23 27.80 -11.72 25.87
CA LYS A 23 28.62 -11.24 27.00
C LYS A 23 28.29 -11.93 28.33
N GLU A 24 27.11 -12.53 28.44
CA GLU A 24 26.64 -13.30 29.60
C GLU A 24 26.80 -14.82 29.46
N GLY A 25 27.39 -15.30 28.36
CA GLY A 25 27.69 -16.73 28.14
C GLY A 25 26.54 -17.56 27.58
N ASN A 26 25.40 -16.93 27.23
CA ASN A 26 24.29 -17.60 26.57
C ASN A 26 24.63 -17.88 25.09
N GLU A 27 24.28 -19.07 24.60
CA GLU A 27 24.46 -19.45 23.20
C GLU A 27 23.46 -18.69 22.31
N ILE A 28 23.97 -18.00 21.30
CA ILE A 28 23.16 -17.34 20.27
C ILE A 28 22.99 -18.30 19.11
N THR A 29 21.75 -18.57 18.71
CA THR A 29 21.46 -19.46 17.56
C THR A 29 21.24 -18.67 16.28
N LEU A 30 21.38 -19.32 15.13
CA LEU A 30 21.20 -18.65 13.83
C LEU A 30 19.79 -18.09 13.66
N ILE A 31 18.76 -18.76 14.19
CA ILE A 31 17.36 -18.30 14.15
C ILE A 31 17.13 -16.98 14.91
N ASP A 32 17.92 -16.69 15.94
CA ASP A 32 17.77 -15.47 16.74
C ASP A 32 18.27 -14.21 15.98
N ILE A 33 19.17 -14.39 15.01
CA ILE A 33 19.72 -13.30 14.19
C ILE A 33 18.92 -13.08 12.91
N LEU A 34 18.14 -14.08 12.48
CA LEU A 34 17.23 -13.94 11.34
C LEU A 34 16.08 -13.02 11.75
N SER A 35 16.29 -11.71 11.60
CA SER A 35 15.23 -10.71 11.77
C SER A 35 14.03 -11.08 10.91
N SER A 36 12.84 -11.06 11.53
CA SER A 36 11.58 -10.97 10.80
C SER A 36 11.58 -9.71 9.94
N GLU A 37 10.81 -9.71 8.86
CA GLU A 37 10.57 -8.56 7.99
C GLU A 37 9.84 -7.44 8.76
N ALA A 38 10.52 -6.78 9.70
CA ALA A 38 9.98 -5.67 10.48
C ALA A 38 9.57 -4.48 9.58
N ASP A 39 10.09 -4.47 8.36
CA ASP A 39 9.71 -3.60 7.26
C ASP A 39 8.23 -3.70 6.86
N ASP A 40 7.56 -4.84 7.11
CA ASP A 40 6.17 -5.04 6.72
C ASP A 40 5.18 -4.30 7.61
N VAL A 41 5.45 -4.21 8.92
CA VAL A 41 4.50 -3.59 9.87
C VAL A 41 4.37 -2.09 9.61
N ILE A 42 5.49 -1.40 9.35
CA ILE A 42 5.49 0.02 9.03
C ILE A 42 4.75 0.27 7.71
N LYS A 43 5.05 -0.53 6.68
CA LYS A 43 4.37 -0.45 5.38
C LYS A 43 2.86 -0.70 5.49
N GLU A 44 2.44 -1.66 6.32
CA GLU A 44 1.03 -1.97 6.53
C GLU A 44 0.30 -0.80 7.20
N VAL A 45 0.92 -0.18 8.21
CA VAL A 45 0.38 1.01 8.89
C VAL A 45 0.28 2.19 7.92
N ASP A 46 1.33 2.45 7.13
CA ASP A 46 1.34 3.52 6.13
C ASP A 46 0.23 3.31 5.08
N LEU A 47 0.11 2.10 4.53
CA LEU A 47 -0.95 1.71 3.61
C LEU A 47 -2.35 1.95 4.20
N LYS A 48 -2.54 1.65 5.48
CA LYS A 48 -3.82 1.85 6.17
C LYS A 48 -4.15 3.34 6.32
N ILE A 49 -3.15 4.16 6.63
CA ILE A 49 -3.28 5.61 6.72
C ILE A 49 -3.61 6.20 5.33
N GLU A 50 -2.89 5.80 4.29
CA GLU A 50 -3.13 6.24 2.91
C GLU A 50 -4.52 5.87 2.41
N LYS A 51 -4.96 4.62 2.61
CA LYS A 51 -6.34 4.21 2.30
C LYS A 51 -7.36 5.09 2.99
N SER A 52 -7.17 5.38 4.28
CA SER A 52 -8.08 6.24 5.05
C SER A 52 -8.11 7.69 4.55
N LYS A 53 -7.02 8.20 3.97
CA LYS A 53 -6.98 9.51 3.31
C LYS A 53 -7.77 9.49 2.00
N ILE A 54 -7.58 8.46 1.18
CA ILE A 54 -8.29 8.31 -0.10
C ILE A 54 -9.80 8.29 0.12
N TYR A 55 -10.30 7.47 1.07
CA TYR A 55 -11.74 7.39 1.34
C TYR A 55 -12.34 8.71 1.81
N ARG A 56 -11.62 9.49 2.62
CA ARG A 56 -12.07 10.83 3.04
C ARG A 56 -12.18 11.80 1.85
N ASN A 57 -11.24 11.73 0.92
CA ASN A 57 -11.24 12.61 -0.25
C ASN A 57 -12.33 12.23 -1.28
N LEU A 58 -12.80 10.97 -1.27
CA LEU A 58 -13.93 10.55 -2.12
C LEU A 58 -15.25 11.23 -1.73
N ASP A 59 -15.42 11.68 -0.49
CA ASP A 59 -16.65 12.35 -0.04
C ASP A 59 -16.79 13.79 -0.59
N ILE A 60 -15.75 14.31 -1.23
CA ILE A 60 -15.76 15.61 -1.92
C ILE A 60 -16.42 15.49 -3.31
N LEU A 61 -16.56 14.25 -3.81
CA LEU A 61 -17.15 13.96 -5.10
C LEU A 61 -18.67 13.84 -4.98
N ASP A 62 -19.39 14.34 -5.98
CA ASP A 62 -20.83 14.11 -6.10
C ASP A 62 -21.12 12.62 -6.35
N GLU A 63 -22.35 12.16 -6.07
CA GLU A 63 -22.72 10.73 -6.18
C GLU A 63 -22.36 10.10 -7.54
N ARG A 64 -22.63 10.81 -8.65
CA ARG A 64 -22.28 10.34 -10.00
C ARG A 64 -20.78 10.33 -10.27
N GLU A 65 -20.06 11.28 -9.68
CA GLU A 65 -18.60 11.38 -9.79
C GLU A 65 -17.94 10.24 -9.01
N LYS A 66 -18.44 10.00 -7.80
CA LYS A 66 -18.04 8.92 -6.91
C LYS A 66 -18.27 7.56 -7.57
N GLU A 67 -19.42 7.33 -8.19
CA GLU A 67 -19.73 6.09 -8.90
C GLU A 67 -18.71 5.78 -10.02
N VAL A 68 -18.30 6.80 -10.79
CA VAL A 68 -17.29 6.62 -11.84
C VAL A 68 -15.90 6.34 -11.27
N VAL A 69 -15.49 7.03 -10.20
CA VAL A 69 -14.16 6.83 -9.60
C VAL A 69 -14.10 5.49 -8.87
N VAL A 70 -15.12 5.15 -8.09
CA VAL A 70 -15.23 3.87 -7.38
C VAL A 70 -15.22 2.71 -8.37
N GLY A 71 -16.05 2.74 -9.42
CA GLY A 71 -16.08 1.70 -10.44
C GLY A 71 -14.79 1.62 -11.26
N ARG A 72 -14.09 2.74 -11.46
CA ARG A 72 -12.84 2.77 -12.24
C ARG A 72 -11.66 2.13 -11.51
N PHE A 73 -11.61 2.29 -10.20
CA PHE A 73 -10.48 1.85 -9.37
C PHE A 73 -10.82 0.71 -8.41
N GLY A 74 -12.05 0.16 -8.47
CA GLY A 74 -12.49 -0.91 -7.58
C GLY A 74 -12.42 -0.52 -6.10
N LEU A 75 -12.83 0.71 -5.77
CA LEU A 75 -12.75 1.24 -4.40
C LEU A 75 -13.92 0.81 -3.52
N ASP A 76 -14.88 0.06 -4.05
CA ASP A 76 -15.88 -0.62 -3.26
C ASP A 76 -15.26 -1.84 -2.58
N THR A 77 -15.88 -2.28 -1.48
CA THR A 77 -15.34 -3.32 -0.59
C THR A 77 -15.21 -4.66 -1.34
N GLY A 78 -14.09 -4.84 -2.04
CA GLY A 78 -13.78 -6.03 -2.84
C GLY A 78 -14.30 -6.03 -4.27
N GLY A 79 -14.67 -4.88 -4.86
CA GLY A 79 -15.09 -4.85 -6.26
C GLY A 79 -13.93 -4.75 -7.25
N GLU A 80 -14.26 -5.02 -8.51
CA GLU A 80 -13.29 -5.08 -9.60
C GLU A 80 -13.16 -3.73 -10.32
N GLU A 81 -11.95 -3.45 -10.81
CA GLU A 81 -11.70 -2.31 -11.68
C GLU A 81 -12.45 -2.44 -13.01
N ARG A 82 -13.18 -1.39 -13.41
CA ARG A 82 -13.96 -1.37 -14.65
C ARG A 82 -13.37 -0.43 -15.69
N THR A 83 -13.47 -0.81 -16.95
CA THR A 83 -13.04 0.01 -18.06
C THR A 83 -13.98 1.20 -18.27
N GLN A 84 -13.47 2.31 -18.84
CA GLN A 84 -14.31 3.46 -19.22
C GLN A 84 -15.49 3.07 -20.12
N ARG A 85 -15.35 2.01 -20.92
CA ARG A 85 -16.41 1.52 -21.81
C ARG A 85 -17.51 0.80 -21.04
N GLU A 86 -17.17 0.02 -20.02
CA GLU A 86 -18.15 -0.65 -19.16
C GLU A 86 -18.91 0.37 -18.35
N ILE A 87 -18.20 1.27 -17.66
CA ILE A 87 -18.80 2.38 -16.89
C ILE A 87 -19.71 3.24 -17.77
N ALA A 88 -19.30 3.54 -19.00
CA ALA A 88 -20.11 4.30 -19.96
C ALA A 88 -21.43 3.58 -20.33
N LYS A 89 -21.38 2.25 -20.49
CA LYS A 89 -22.58 1.44 -20.77
C LYS A 89 -23.53 1.44 -19.58
N ASP A 90 -23.01 1.26 -18.37
CA ASP A 90 -23.82 1.20 -17.15
C ASP A 90 -24.52 2.54 -16.87
N LEU A 91 -23.79 3.64 -17.05
CA LEU A 91 -24.31 4.99 -16.82
C LEU A 91 -25.10 5.58 -17.99
N GLY A 92 -25.18 4.89 -19.12
CA GLY A 92 -25.88 5.35 -20.32
C GLY A 92 -25.29 6.62 -20.95
N ILE A 93 -23.98 6.83 -20.80
CA ILE A 93 -23.25 8.03 -21.28
C ILE A 93 -22.16 7.65 -22.27
N SER A 94 -21.62 8.63 -23.01
CA SER A 94 -20.53 8.36 -23.94
C SER A 94 -19.22 8.05 -23.19
N ARG A 95 -18.40 7.14 -23.73
CA ARG A 95 -17.03 6.88 -23.24
C ARG A 95 -16.22 8.18 -23.12
N SER A 96 -16.34 9.07 -24.10
CA SER A 96 -15.63 10.35 -24.10
C SER A 96 -16.06 11.26 -22.94
N TYR A 97 -17.32 11.18 -22.51
CA TYR A 97 -17.81 11.89 -21.33
C TYR A 97 -17.23 11.30 -20.05
N VAL A 98 -17.23 9.97 -19.89
CA VAL A 98 -16.54 9.29 -18.77
C VAL A 98 -15.06 9.67 -18.72
N SER A 99 -14.38 9.72 -19.86
CA SER A 99 -12.97 10.10 -19.93
C SER A 99 -12.72 11.54 -19.45
N ARG A 100 -13.58 12.49 -19.86
CA ARG A 100 -13.48 13.88 -19.42
C ARG A 100 -13.75 14.02 -17.93
N MET A 101 -14.80 13.35 -17.45
CA MET A 101 -15.16 13.37 -16.04
C MET A 101 -14.05 12.75 -15.18
N SER A 102 -13.54 11.57 -15.56
CA SER A 102 -12.43 10.91 -14.85
C SER A 102 -11.18 11.80 -14.75
N CYS A 103 -10.84 12.53 -15.82
CA CYS A 103 -9.74 13.49 -15.80
C CYS A 103 -10.01 14.64 -14.82
N PHE A 104 -11.21 15.23 -14.87
CA PHE A 104 -11.63 16.30 -13.94
C PHE A 104 -11.57 15.84 -12.47
N LEU A 105 -12.05 14.63 -12.19
CA LEU A 105 -12.05 14.06 -10.84
C LEU A 105 -10.65 13.79 -10.31
N PHE A 106 -9.75 13.31 -11.16
CA PHE A 106 -8.35 13.16 -10.81
C PHE A 106 -7.71 14.49 -10.41
N PHE A 107 -7.95 15.56 -11.18
CA PHE A 107 -7.47 16.89 -10.83
C PHE A 107 -8.10 17.42 -9.53
N LYS A 108 -9.41 17.21 -9.34
CA LYS A 108 -10.12 17.63 -8.12
C LYS A 108 -9.53 16.97 -6.86
N LEU A 109 -9.30 15.65 -6.91
CA LEU A 109 -8.69 14.91 -5.81
C LEU A 109 -7.23 15.32 -5.54
N ILE A 110 -6.44 15.58 -6.58
CA ILE A 110 -5.06 16.07 -6.42
C ILE A 110 -5.04 17.47 -5.81
N PHE A 111 -5.89 18.36 -6.29
CA PHE A 111 -5.94 19.73 -5.79
C PHE A 111 -6.29 19.76 -4.30
N GLU A 112 -7.27 18.96 -3.87
CA GLU A 112 -7.62 18.79 -2.46
C GLU A 112 -6.47 18.19 -1.63
N GLN A 113 -5.78 17.16 -2.13
CA GLN A 113 -4.60 16.62 -1.46
C GLN A 113 -3.52 17.69 -1.25
N VAL A 114 -3.27 18.54 -2.25
CA VAL A 114 -2.29 19.64 -2.16
C VAL A 114 -2.74 20.71 -1.17
N LEU A 115 -4.02 21.10 -1.17
CA LEU A 115 -4.57 22.05 -0.20
C LEU A 115 -4.47 21.52 1.23
N ILE A 116 -4.79 20.24 1.45
CA ILE A 116 -4.66 19.58 2.76
C ILE A 116 -3.18 19.55 3.19
N TYR A 117 -2.25 19.29 2.25
CA TYR A 117 -0.82 19.28 2.56
C TYR A 117 -0.31 20.68 2.92
N GLU A 118 -0.66 21.72 2.15
CA GLU A 118 -0.30 23.10 2.49
C GLU A 118 -0.89 23.52 3.84
N TYR A 119 -2.14 23.19 4.14
CA TYR A 119 -2.75 23.47 5.45
C TYR A 119 -2.03 22.76 6.59
N ASN A 120 -1.74 21.46 6.47
CA ASN A 120 -1.04 20.70 7.51
C ASN A 120 0.42 21.16 7.71
N VAL A 121 1.09 21.64 6.66
CA VAL A 121 2.45 22.20 6.76
C VAL A 121 2.42 23.58 7.43
N LEU A 122 1.37 24.38 7.20
CA LEU A 122 1.19 25.70 7.82
C LEU A 122 0.68 25.62 9.27
N GLU A 123 0.03 24.52 9.66
CA GLU A 123 -0.44 24.22 11.03
C GLU A 123 0.54 23.36 11.86
N ILE A 124 1.85 23.46 11.63
CA ILE A 124 2.86 23.00 12.60
C ILE A 124 3.29 24.20 13.48
N PRO A 125 2.52 24.60 14.53
CA PRO A 125 3.05 25.49 15.54
C PRO A 125 3.93 24.67 16.50
N LEU A 126 5.23 24.94 16.49
CA LEU A 126 6.08 25.06 17.69
C LEU A 126 5.89 23.98 18.79
N LEU A 127 6.00 22.68 18.46
CA LEU A 127 6.18 21.60 19.45
C LEU A 127 7.65 21.13 19.54
N THR A 128 8.57 22.07 19.37
CA THR A 128 9.95 21.96 19.84
C THR A 128 10.19 23.09 20.82
N SER A 129 9.73 22.91 22.05
CA SER A 129 10.18 23.63 23.26
C SER A 129 10.48 22.59 24.32
#